data_AF-A0A1D1XJK9-F1
#
_entry.id   AF-A0A1D1XJK9-F1
#
_cell.length_a   1.000
_cell.length_b   1.000
_cell.length_c   1.000
_cell.angle_alpha   90.00
_cell.angle_beta   90.00
_cell.angle_gamma   90.00
#
_symmetry.space_group_name_H-M   'P 1'
#
loop_
_entity.id
_entity.type
_entity.pdbx_description
1 polymer ?
#
loop_
_entity_poly.entity_id
_entity_poly.type
_entity_poly.pdbx_seq_one_letter_code
_entity_poly.pdbx_strand_id
1 'polypeptide(L)'
;MVCKDFHACKWPQEFSNKDLSLALYFDLMNETNHDSVKEIQKQNCQIITFSHYVPRQELCPEKRMLFYPNLPKIIGSDPLEARLRAIHGIHGKASGCHVFGHTHFCWDAVLDGVRYVQAPLAYPRERGRMMNGGADWLPFCIYYRGLTDRLSPCWWSDYYCTNKREPDNTDLAPWVARFYKRVS
;
A
#
# COMPACT_ATOMS: atom_id res chain seq x y z
N MET A 1 21.19 2.50 -4.48
CA MET A 1 20.80 1.61 -3.36
C MET A 1 19.43 2.07 -2.88
N VAL A 2 18.43 1.20 -2.95
CA VAL A 2 17.07 1.44 -2.40
C VAL A 2 17.15 1.23 -0.88
N CYS A 3 16.36 1.96 -0.08
CA CYS A 3 16.37 1.90 1.38
C CYS A 3 17.73 2.20 2.03
N LYS A 4 18.39 3.29 1.63
CA LYS A 4 19.62 3.75 2.30
C LYS A 4 19.41 3.95 3.80
N ASP A 5 18.24 4.44 4.18
CA ASP A 5 17.90 4.73 5.57
C ASP A 5 17.91 3.47 6.43
N PHE A 6 17.53 2.30 5.88
CA PHE A 6 17.61 1.02 6.59
C PHE A 6 19.02 0.69 7.08
N HIS A 7 20.05 1.07 6.30
CA HIS A 7 21.45 0.84 6.66
C HIS A 7 22.05 1.97 7.50
N ALA A 8 21.47 3.18 7.44
CA ALA A 8 21.97 4.36 8.13
C ALA A 8 21.33 4.56 9.52
N CYS A 9 20.08 4.14 9.70
CA CYS A 9 19.36 4.24 10.96
C CYS A 9 19.94 3.27 11.99
N LYS A 10 20.21 3.80 13.18
CA LYS A 10 20.56 3.03 14.37
C LYS A 10 19.42 3.17 15.37
N TRP A 11 18.93 2.04 15.86
CA TRP A 11 17.86 2.00 16.83
C TRP A 11 18.41 1.74 18.23
N PRO A 12 17.70 2.17 19.28
CA PRO A 12 17.92 1.69 20.64
C PRO A 12 17.99 0.16 20.74
N GLN A 13 18.66 -0.38 21.77
CA GLN A 13 18.97 -1.82 21.88
C GLN A 13 17.74 -2.71 21.97
N GLU A 14 16.63 -2.17 22.46
CA GLU A 14 15.32 -2.80 22.58
C GLU A 14 14.61 -3.00 21.22
N PHE A 15 15.11 -2.40 20.15
CA PHE A 15 14.52 -2.50 18.81
C PHE A 15 15.47 -3.16 17.82
N SER A 16 14.87 -3.88 16.87
CA SER A 16 15.60 -4.69 15.90
C SER A 16 14.97 -4.55 14.51
N ASN A 17 15.84 -4.44 13.50
CA ASN A 17 15.45 -4.50 12.09
C ASN A 17 15.06 -5.93 11.62
N LYS A 18 15.17 -6.94 12.50
CA LYS A 18 14.96 -8.36 12.17
C LYS A 18 13.61 -8.91 12.64
N ASP A 19 12.84 -8.12 13.40
CA ASP A 19 11.56 -8.52 13.95
C ASP A 19 10.54 -7.37 13.85
N LEU A 20 9.38 -7.54 14.49
CA LEU A 20 8.28 -6.59 14.45
C LEU A 20 8.40 -5.46 15.49
N SER A 21 9.45 -5.40 16.31
CA SER A 21 9.57 -4.45 17.42
C SER A 21 9.42 -3.00 16.97
N LEU A 22 10.07 -2.63 15.85
CA LEU A 22 9.95 -1.29 15.25
C LEU A 22 8.54 -1.01 14.72
N ALA A 23 7.95 -1.98 14.02
CA ALA A 23 6.60 -1.82 13.46
C ALA A 23 5.57 -1.63 14.59
N LEU A 24 5.67 -2.41 15.67
CA LEU A 24 4.83 -2.29 16.85
C LEU A 24 5.05 -0.96 17.57
N TYR A 25 6.31 -0.53 17.73
CA TYR A 25 6.62 0.76 18.36
C TYR A 25 5.95 1.93 17.63
N PHE A 26 6.13 2.03 16.30
CA PHE A 26 5.51 3.09 15.52
C PHE A 26 3.99 2.96 15.45
N ASP A 27 3.46 1.75 15.44
CA ASP A 27 2.02 1.52 15.51
C ASP A 27 1.43 2.05 16.83
N LEU A 28 2.06 1.73 17.96
CA LEU A 28 1.65 2.15 19.31
C LEU A 28 1.63 3.67 19.49
N MET A 29 2.42 4.43 18.75
CA MET A 29 2.36 5.90 18.79
C MET A 29 0.97 6.44 18.41
N ASN A 30 0.20 5.68 17.61
CA ASN A 30 -1.16 6.04 17.23
C ASN A 30 -2.20 5.83 18.34
N GLU A 31 -1.87 5.15 19.44
CA GLU A 31 -2.80 4.94 20.57
C GLU A 31 -3.24 6.25 21.21
N THR A 32 -2.44 7.30 21.10
CA THR A 32 -2.81 8.67 21.50
C THR A 32 -4.10 9.17 20.82
N ASN A 33 -4.47 8.61 19.66
CA ASN A 33 -5.66 8.98 18.91
C ASN A 33 -6.85 8.03 19.15
N HIS A 34 -6.72 7.04 20.03
CA HIS A 34 -7.71 5.97 20.21
C HIS A 34 -9.12 6.50 20.51
N ASP A 35 -9.25 7.45 21.43
CA ASP A 35 -10.56 7.99 21.83
C ASP A 35 -11.21 8.80 20.71
N SER A 36 -10.41 9.59 19.98
CA SER A 36 -10.87 10.33 18.80
C SER A 36 -11.37 9.40 17.70
N VAL A 37 -10.66 8.29 17.45
CA VAL A 37 -11.08 7.27 16.49
C VAL A 37 -12.42 6.65 16.89
N LYS A 38 -12.59 6.29 18.17
CA LYS A 38 -13.86 5.74 18.68
C LYS A 38 -15.01 6.72 18.53
N GLU A 39 -14.78 8.01 18.77
CA GLU A 39 -15.81 9.02 18.61
C GLU A 39 -16.21 9.20 17.14
N ILE A 40 -15.22 9.25 16.23
CA ILE A 40 -15.47 9.30 14.78
C ILE A 40 -16.30 8.09 14.34
N GLN A 41 -15.95 6.88 14.80
CA GLN A 41 -16.67 5.65 14.46
C GLN A 41 -18.13 5.63 14.93
N LYS A 42 -18.46 6.31 16.03
CA LYS A 42 -19.84 6.41 16.53
C LYS A 42 -20.67 7.42 15.73
N GLN A 43 -20.06 8.54 15.33
CA GLN A 43 -20.77 9.66 14.72
C GLN A 43 -20.84 9.60 13.20
N ASN A 44 -19.91 8.90 12.55
CA ASN A 44 -19.74 8.94 11.09
C ASN A 44 -19.92 7.54 10.49
N CYS A 45 -20.67 7.48 9.38
CA CYS A 45 -20.76 6.27 8.57
C CYS A 45 -19.54 6.10 7.65
N GLN A 46 -18.95 7.20 7.15
CA GLN A 46 -17.79 7.19 6.25
C GLN A 46 -16.50 7.40 7.03
N ILE A 47 -15.59 6.42 6.93
CA ILE A 47 -14.27 6.50 7.58
C ILE A 47 -13.21 6.39 6.50
N ILE A 48 -12.29 7.36 6.49
CA ILE A 48 -11.12 7.36 5.62
C ILE A 48 -9.90 7.34 6.52
N THR A 49 -9.12 6.26 6.45
CA THR A 49 -7.81 6.19 7.10
C THR A 49 -6.71 6.38 6.06
N PHE A 50 -5.50 6.72 6.50
CA PHE A 50 -4.37 6.80 5.59
C PHE A 50 -3.10 6.30 6.24
N SER A 51 -2.18 5.82 5.42
CA SER A 51 -0.81 5.52 5.82
C SER A 51 0.13 5.79 4.65
N HIS A 52 1.42 6.03 4.93
CA HIS A 52 2.38 6.13 3.81
C HIS A 52 2.66 4.75 3.22
N TYR A 53 2.72 3.72 4.07
CA TYR A 53 3.09 2.36 3.71
C TYR A 53 1.89 1.53 3.22
N VAL A 54 2.17 0.42 2.57
CA VAL A 54 1.18 -0.51 2.02
C VAL A 54 0.67 -1.40 3.16
N PRO A 55 -0.64 -1.39 3.48
CA PRO A 55 -1.17 -2.14 4.62
C PRO A 55 -1.34 -3.64 4.33
N ARG A 56 -1.29 -4.07 3.07
CA ARG A 56 -1.59 -5.45 2.66
C ARG A 56 -0.74 -5.90 1.49
N GLN A 57 -0.31 -7.16 1.50
CA GLN A 57 0.50 -7.70 0.41
C GLN A 57 -0.25 -7.74 -0.92
N GLU A 58 -1.58 -7.90 -0.90
CA GLU A 58 -2.42 -7.91 -2.09
C GLU A 58 -2.43 -6.55 -2.81
N LEU A 59 -2.01 -5.47 -2.17
CA LEU A 59 -1.93 -4.12 -2.74
C LEU A 59 -0.58 -3.82 -3.41
N CYS A 60 0.26 -4.84 -3.60
CA CYS A 60 1.53 -4.76 -4.31
C CYS A 60 1.57 -5.88 -5.37
N PRO A 61 2.19 -5.69 -6.55
CA PRO A 61 2.35 -6.78 -7.50
C PRO A 61 3.19 -7.92 -6.93
N GLU A 62 2.96 -9.12 -7.45
CA GLU A 62 3.73 -10.31 -7.05
C GLU A 62 5.22 -10.13 -7.31
N LYS A 63 6.05 -10.66 -6.41
CA LYS A 63 7.51 -10.57 -6.49
C LYS A 63 8.06 -10.94 -7.86
N ARG A 64 7.49 -11.95 -8.53
CA ARG A 64 7.88 -12.43 -9.86
C ARG A 64 7.69 -11.39 -10.98
N MET A 65 6.86 -10.39 -10.76
CA MET A 65 6.52 -9.31 -11.70
C MET A 65 7.32 -8.02 -11.44
N LEU A 66 8.08 -7.96 -10.34
CA LEU A 66 8.80 -6.76 -9.90
C LEU A 66 10.25 -6.75 -10.39
N PHE A 67 10.72 -5.58 -10.86
CA PHE A 67 12.14 -5.36 -11.15
C PHE A 67 12.99 -5.28 -9.87
N TYR A 68 12.40 -4.91 -8.74
CA TYR A 68 13.06 -4.91 -7.43
C TYR A 68 12.41 -5.97 -6.53
N PRO A 69 12.96 -7.21 -6.48
CA PRO A 69 12.29 -8.34 -5.83
C PRO A 69 12.26 -8.24 -4.29
N ASN A 70 13.04 -7.33 -3.69
CA ASN A 70 13.00 -7.07 -2.26
C ASN A 70 11.98 -5.97 -1.88
N LEU A 71 11.29 -5.35 -2.84
CA LEU A 71 10.28 -4.32 -2.57
C LEU A 71 9.24 -4.81 -1.53
N PRO A 72 8.65 -6.02 -1.63
CA PRO A 72 7.65 -6.44 -0.66
C PRO A 72 8.14 -6.53 0.80
N LYS A 73 9.45 -6.56 1.04
CA LYS A 73 10.04 -6.66 2.39
C LYS A 73 10.09 -5.33 3.15
N ILE A 74 9.83 -4.21 2.47
CA ILE A 74 10.11 -2.86 3.00
C ILE A 74 8.91 -1.90 2.85
N ILE A 75 7.78 -2.40 2.39
CA ILE A 75 6.65 -1.55 1.98
C ILE A 75 5.54 -1.44 3.01
N GLY A 76 5.55 -2.24 4.08
CA GLY A 76 4.42 -2.39 4.98
C GLY A 76 4.73 -3.27 6.19
N SER A 77 3.71 -3.50 7.03
CA SER A 77 3.83 -4.32 8.24
C SER A 77 2.47 -4.91 8.66
N ASP A 78 2.50 -6.05 9.35
CA ASP A 78 1.27 -6.67 9.85
C ASP A 78 0.55 -5.85 10.93
N PRO A 79 1.25 -5.14 11.86
CA PRO A 79 0.59 -4.23 12.81
C PRO A 79 -0.25 -3.14 12.13
N LEU A 80 0.20 -2.61 10.98
CA LEU A 80 -0.55 -1.62 10.22
C LEU A 80 -1.88 -2.19 9.70
N GLU A 81 -1.88 -3.42 9.18
CA GLU A 81 -3.10 -4.12 8.76
C GLU A 81 -4.03 -4.33 9.95
N ALA A 82 -3.51 -4.83 11.06
CA ALA A 82 -4.28 -5.10 12.27
C ALA A 82 -4.96 -3.83 12.80
N ARG A 83 -4.26 -2.69 12.83
CA ARG A 83 -4.86 -1.40 13.22
C ARG A 83 -5.96 -0.97 12.25
N LEU A 84 -5.73 -1.12 10.96
CA LEU A 84 -6.74 -0.82 9.94
C LEU A 84 -8.00 -1.66 10.16
N ARG A 85 -7.86 -2.95 10.51
CA ARG A 85 -8.99 -3.83 10.85
C ARG A 85 -9.68 -3.48 12.15
N ALA A 86 -8.96 -3.02 13.16
CA ALA A 86 -9.57 -2.49 14.37
C ALA A 86 -10.46 -1.26 14.08
N ILE A 87 -10.10 -0.46 13.07
CA ILE A 87 -10.86 0.73 12.68
C ILE A 87 -12.03 0.40 11.75
N HIS A 88 -11.80 -0.39 10.70
CA HIS A 88 -12.81 -0.65 9.66
C HIS A 88 -13.64 -1.92 9.90
N GLY A 89 -13.20 -2.78 10.81
CA GLY A 89 -13.74 -4.12 11.03
C GLY A 89 -13.09 -5.19 10.15
N ILE A 90 -13.17 -6.45 10.59
CA ILE A 90 -12.55 -7.61 9.91
C ILE A 90 -13.11 -7.79 8.49
N HIS A 91 -14.41 -7.56 8.30
CA HIS A 91 -15.07 -7.63 6.99
C HIS A 91 -15.25 -6.27 6.31
N GLY A 92 -14.63 -5.22 6.87
CA GLY A 92 -14.80 -3.85 6.41
C GLY A 92 -16.26 -3.38 6.44
N LYS A 93 -16.50 -2.25 5.79
CA LYS A 93 -17.81 -1.69 5.49
C LYS A 93 -17.70 -0.95 4.16
N ALA A 94 -18.76 -0.92 3.36
CA ALA A 94 -18.75 -0.22 2.06
C ALA A 94 -18.34 1.27 2.15
N SER A 95 -18.50 1.87 3.33
CA SER A 95 -18.10 3.23 3.67
C SER A 95 -16.69 3.35 4.27
N GLY A 96 -15.88 2.29 4.21
CA GLY A 96 -14.50 2.24 4.64
C GLY A 96 -13.55 2.47 3.47
N CYS A 97 -12.66 3.45 3.61
CA CYS A 97 -11.59 3.71 2.64
C CYS A 97 -10.25 3.82 3.36
N HIS A 98 -9.19 3.30 2.73
CA HIS A 98 -7.82 3.50 3.14
C HIS A 98 -6.98 4.06 1.99
N VAL A 99 -6.37 5.22 2.22
CA VAL A 99 -5.44 5.84 1.29
C VAL A 99 -4.02 5.45 1.66
N PHE A 100 -3.24 4.93 0.70
CA PHE A 100 -1.88 4.48 0.94
C PHE A 100 -0.89 4.95 -0.14
N GLY A 101 0.39 4.66 0.06
CA GLY A 101 1.45 5.15 -0.82
C GLY A 101 2.70 4.27 -0.89
N HIS A 102 3.84 4.94 -1.00
CA HIS A 102 5.19 4.36 -0.96
C HIS A 102 5.64 3.57 -2.21
N THR A 103 4.79 2.74 -2.83
CA THR A 103 5.24 1.87 -3.95
C THR A 103 5.22 2.50 -5.35
N HIS A 104 4.58 3.67 -5.50
CA HIS A 104 4.39 4.35 -6.78
C HIS A 104 3.54 3.58 -7.81
N PHE A 105 2.87 2.50 -7.41
CA PHE A 105 1.89 1.80 -8.23
C PHE A 105 0.50 2.45 -8.08
N CYS A 106 -0.09 2.95 -9.16
CA CYS A 106 -1.49 3.38 -9.11
C CYS A 106 -2.37 2.17 -8.75
N TRP A 107 -3.21 2.30 -7.73
CA TRP A 107 -4.00 1.20 -7.20
C TRP A 107 -5.38 1.67 -6.75
N ASP A 108 -6.43 0.95 -7.16
CA ASP A 108 -7.78 1.10 -6.61
C ASP A 108 -8.49 -0.24 -6.62
N ALA A 109 -8.73 -0.79 -5.44
CA ALA A 109 -9.37 -2.08 -5.24
C ALA A 109 -10.15 -2.11 -3.94
N VAL A 110 -11.23 -2.91 -3.91
CA VAL A 110 -11.93 -3.25 -2.68
C VAL A 110 -11.47 -4.63 -2.23
N LEU A 111 -10.95 -4.73 -1.01
CA LEU A 111 -10.56 -5.99 -0.39
C LEU A 111 -11.24 -6.11 0.97
N ASP A 112 -11.95 -7.20 1.20
CA ASP A 112 -12.72 -7.47 2.43
C ASP A 112 -13.52 -6.26 2.90
N GLY A 113 -14.31 -5.69 1.98
CA GLY A 113 -15.22 -4.58 2.24
C GLY A 113 -14.56 -3.20 2.39
N VAL A 114 -13.24 -3.07 2.37
CA VAL A 114 -12.55 -1.76 2.45
C VAL A 114 -12.01 -1.38 1.07
N ARG A 115 -12.23 -0.14 0.64
CA ARG A 115 -11.60 0.40 -0.58
C ARG A 115 -10.20 0.91 -0.28
N TYR A 116 -9.21 0.40 -0.97
CA TYR A 116 -7.82 0.81 -0.89
C TYR A 116 -7.44 1.62 -2.12
N VAL A 117 -6.96 2.85 -1.92
CA VAL A 117 -6.59 3.76 -3.02
C VAL A 117 -5.16 4.26 -2.84
N GLN A 118 -4.37 4.14 -3.90
CA GLN A 118 -3.06 4.77 -4.03
C GLN A 118 -3.03 5.54 -5.35
N ALA A 119 -2.95 6.87 -5.26
CA ALA A 119 -2.79 7.79 -6.38
C ALA A 119 -1.42 8.47 -6.29
N PRO A 120 -0.32 7.78 -6.64
CA PRO A 120 1.02 8.29 -6.38
C PRO A 120 1.40 9.38 -7.37
N LEU A 121 2.07 10.41 -6.87
CA LEU A 121 2.70 11.42 -7.72
C LEU A 121 3.91 10.86 -8.48
N ALA A 122 4.67 9.94 -7.85
CA ALA A 122 5.88 9.31 -8.40
C ALA A 122 6.99 10.27 -8.87
N TYR A 123 8.14 9.71 -9.28
CA TYR A 123 9.24 10.49 -9.86
C TYR A 123 8.89 11.01 -11.26
N PRO A 124 9.48 12.13 -11.73
CA PRO A 124 9.18 12.69 -13.06
C PRO A 124 9.27 11.69 -14.23
N ARG A 125 10.25 10.78 -14.19
CA ARG A 125 10.41 9.72 -15.21
C ARG A 125 9.34 8.63 -15.14
N GLU A 126 8.78 8.40 -13.96
CA GLU A 126 7.71 7.43 -13.74
C GLU A 126 6.37 8.02 -14.15
N ARG A 127 6.13 9.31 -13.87
CA ARG A 127 4.92 10.06 -14.25
C ARG A 127 4.58 9.95 -15.73
N GLY A 128 5.59 10.01 -16.60
CA GLY A 128 5.43 9.84 -18.06
C GLY A 128 4.78 8.51 -18.47
N ARG A 129 4.74 7.52 -17.58
CA ARG A 129 4.14 6.19 -17.79
C ARG A 129 2.82 5.99 -17.03
N MET A 130 2.35 7.02 -16.33
CA MET A 130 1.15 6.99 -15.48
C MET A 130 -0.04 7.67 -16.18
N MET A 131 -1.13 7.88 -15.46
CA MET A 131 -2.34 8.56 -15.94
C MET A 131 -1.98 9.87 -16.68
N ASN A 132 -2.44 10.02 -17.92
CA ASN A 132 -2.21 11.18 -18.79
C ASN A 132 -0.73 11.56 -19.02
N GLY A 133 0.21 10.60 -18.90
CA GLY A 133 1.64 10.89 -19.07
C GLY A 133 2.20 11.89 -18.05
N GLY A 134 1.49 12.11 -16.93
CA GLY A 134 1.89 13.06 -15.90
C GLY A 134 1.65 14.54 -16.23
N ALA A 135 1.12 14.85 -17.41
CA ALA A 135 0.67 16.20 -17.75
C ALA A 135 -0.63 16.52 -16.99
N ASP A 136 -0.72 17.73 -16.45
CA ASP A 136 -1.90 18.24 -15.73
C ASP A 136 -2.36 17.36 -14.55
N TRP A 137 -1.43 16.63 -13.91
CA TRP A 137 -1.76 15.81 -12.74
C TRP A 137 -2.14 16.70 -11.55
N LEU A 138 -3.44 16.77 -11.27
CA LEU A 138 -3.98 17.33 -10.05
C LEU A 138 -4.04 16.25 -8.96
N PRO A 139 -3.94 16.63 -7.67
CA PRO A 139 -4.22 15.71 -6.58
C PRO A 139 -5.57 15.01 -6.82
N PHE A 140 -5.58 13.67 -6.73
CA PHE A 140 -6.82 12.92 -6.85
C PHE A 140 -7.73 13.25 -5.67
N CYS A 141 -8.91 13.82 -5.95
CA CYS A 141 -9.90 14.08 -4.93
C CYS A 141 -10.55 12.76 -4.51
N ILE A 142 -10.26 12.28 -3.31
CA ILE A 142 -10.83 11.02 -2.79
C ILE A 142 -12.25 11.18 -2.26
N TYR A 143 -12.59 12.36 -1.73
CA TYR A 143 -13.86 12.61 -1.08
C TYR A 143 -14.36 14.03 -1.33
N TYR A 144 -15.53 14.14 -1.94
CA TYR A 144 -16.31 15.37 -2.05
C TYR A 144 -17.79 15.02 -2.08
N ARG A 145 -18.50 15.28 -0.98
CA ARG A 145 -19.92 14.86 -0.79
C ARG A 145 -20.16 13.34 -0.95
N GLY A 146 -19.12 12.55 -0.76
CA GLY A 146 -19.09 11.12 -1.03
C GLY A 146 -17.71 10.69 -1.50
N LEU A 147 -17.41 9.39 -1.47
CA LEU A 147 -16.22 8.87 -2.11
C LEU A 147 -16.33 9.06 -3.62
N THR A 148 -15.28 9.58 -4.24
CA THR A 148 -15.17 9.71 -5.70
C THR A 148 -15.19 8.33 -6.36
N ASP A 149 -15.56 8.25 -7.63
CA ASP A 149 -15.52 7.01 -8.41
C ASP A 149 -14.11 6.39 -8.48
N ARG A 150 -14.05 5.18 -9.04
CA ARG A 150 -12.82 4.40 -9.18
C ARG A 150 -11.73 5.20 -9.90
N LEU A 151 -10.54 5.27 -9.30
CA LEU A 151 -9.34 5.82 -9.90
C LEU A 151 -8.94 4.93 -11.10
N SER A 152 -8.70 5.56 -12.25
CA SER A 152 -8.33 4.84 -13.47
C SER A 152 -7.51 5.73 -14.41
N PRO A 153 -6.44 5.21 -15.05
CA PRO A 153 -6.02 3.80 -15.04
C PRO A 153 -5.23 3.37 -13.78
N CYS A 154 -5.47 2.14 -13.33
CA CYS A 154 -4.70 1.47 -12.27
C CYS A 154 -4.25 0.08 -12.75
N TRP A 155 -3.27 0.05 -13.67
CA TRP A 155 -2.87 -1.16 -14.41
C TRP A 155 -2.72 -2.43 -13.58
N TRP A 156 -2.11 -2.37 -12.39
CA TRP A 156 -1.92 -3.55 -11.55
C TRP A 156 -3.22 -4.02 -10.89
N SER A 157 -4.01 -3.12 -10.32
CA SER A 157 -5.30 -3.53 -9.74
C SER A 157 -6.29 -3.95 -10.84
N ASP A 158 -6.26 -3.31 -12.01
CA ASP A 158 -7.00 -3.71 -13.22
C ASP A 158 -6.62 -5.13 -13.68
N TYR A 159 -5.31 -5.43 -13.73
CA TYR A 159 -4.80 -6.76 -14.04
C TYR A 159 -5.36 -7.80 -13.06
N TYR A 160 -5.29 -7.53 -11.76
CA TYR A 160 -5.77 -8.46 -10.73
C TYR A 160 -7.30 -8.57 -10.63
N CYS A 161 -8.07 -7.69 -11.28
CA CYS A 161 -9.52 -7.87 -11.43
C CYS A 161 -9.87 -9.04 -12.36
N THR A 162 -8.97 -9.40 -13.29
CA THR A 162 -9.21 -10.44 -14.31
C THR A 162 -8.23 -11.61 -14.23
N ASN A 163 -7.15 -11.47 -13.48
CA ASN A 163 -6.11 -12.47 -13.31
C ASN A 163 -5.99 -12.85 -11.84
N LYS A 164 -6.07 -14.15 -11.56
CA LYS A 164 -5.88 -14.67 -10.21
C LYS A 164 -4.44 -14.39 -9.75
N ARG A 165 -4.29 -14.10 -8.47
CA ARG A 165 -2.98 -14.05 -7.81
C ARG A 165 -2.41 -15.46 -7.64
N GLU A 166 -1.11 -15.58 -7.86
CA GLU A 166 -0.24 -16.74 -7.72
C GLU A 166 1.03 -16.36 -6.94
N PRO A 167 0.92 -16.00 -5.65
CA PRO A 167 2.07 -15.55 -4.86
C PRO A 167 3.17 -16.61 -4.69
N ASP A 168 2.79 -17.90 -4.75
CA ASP A 168 3.72 -19.03 -4.67
C ASP A 168 4.43 -19.33 -6.00
N ASN A 169 3.99 -18.71 -7.10
CA ASN A 169 4.65 -18.84 -8.39
C ASN A 169 5.99 -18.08 -8.36
N THR A 170 7.09 -18.82 -8.49
CA THR A 170 8.44 -18.26 -8.47
C THR A 170 9.03 -18.05 -9.87
N ASP A 171 8.30 -18.40 -10.93
CA ASP A 171 8.71 -18.14 -12.30
C ASP A 171 8.59 -16.65 -12.63
N LEU A 172 9.74 -16.02 -12.88
CA LEU A 172 9.82 -14.61 -13.24
C LEU A 172 8.96 -14.33 -14.48
N ALA A 173 8.17 -13.27 -14.41
CA ALA A 173 7.40 -12.82 -15.56
C ALA A 173 8.35 -12.52 -16.75
N PRO A 174 7.95 -12.75 -18.01
CA PRO A 174 8.84 -12.65 -19.16
C PRO A 174 9.59 -11.30 -19.28
N TRP A 175 8.91 -10.20 -18.93
CA TRP A 175 9.50 -8.85 -18.95
C TRP A 175 10.51 -8.60 -17.83
N VAL A 176 10.48 -9.38 -16.75
CA VAL A 176 11.45 -9.37 -15.65
C VAL A 176 12.59 -10.34 -15.94
N ALA A 177 12.27 -11.55 -16.41
CA ALA A 177 13.22 -12.64 -16.64
C ALA A 177 14.42 -12.21 -17.50
N ARG A 178 14.21 -11.38 -18.52
CA ARG A 178 15.27 -10.85 -19.39
C ARG A 178 16.40 -10.08 -18.67
N PHE A 179 16.15 -9.60 -17.45
CA PHE A 179 17.14 -8.87 -16.64
C PHE A 179 17.96 -9.77 -15.72
N TYR A 180 17.63 -11.06 -15.61
CA TYR A 180 18.28 -12.01 -14.72
C TYR A 180 18.86 -13.19 -15.52
N LYS A 181 20.05 -13.65 -15.13
CA LYS A 181 20.63 -14.90 -15.63
C LYS A 181 20.41 -15.98 -14.58
N ARG A 182 19.91 -17.16 -14.97
CA ARG A 182 19.97 -18.33 -14.10
C ARG A 182 21.44 -18.64 -13.86
N VAL A 183 21.85 -18.67 -12.60
CA VAL A 183 23.13 -19.24 -12.21
C VAL A 183 22.90 -20.74 -12.14
N SER A 184 23.55 -21.47 -13.04
CA SER A 184 23.60 -22.93 -13.08
C SER A 184 24.36 -23.50 -11.89
#